data_AF-A0A6J5FV71-F1
#
_entry.id   AF-A0A6J5FV71-F1
#
_cell.length_a   1.000
_cell.length_b   1.000
_cell.length_c   1.000
_cell.angle_alpha   90.00
_cell.angle_beta   90.00
_cell.angle_gamma   90.00
#
_symmetry.space_group_name_H-M   'P 1'
#
loop_
_entity.id
_entity.type
_entity.pdbx_description
1 polymer ?
#
loop_
_entity_poly.entity_id
_entity_poly.type
_entity_poly.pdbx_seq_one_letter_code
_entity_poly.pdbx_strand_id
1 'polypeptide(L)'
;MKFVPLRYAAGVADALWSICAVATLPGAAYQTTVQLSSGKHLLCSVNETPPAGEPAVLTRREQDQAEVLATQRLRLLSGPYSDYPSDYTAPTVACVNAD
;
A
#
# COMPACT_ATOMS: atom_id res chain seq x y z
N MET A 1 55.09 -26.04 -22.95
CA MET A 1 54.89 -26.22 -21.50
C MET A 1 54.65 -24.86 -20.85
N LYS A 2 53.52 -24.70 -20.13
CA LYS A 2 53.30 -23.94 -18.86
C LYS A 2 51.87 -23.36 -18.82
N PHE A 3 51.18 -23.65 -17.71
CA PHE A 3 49.74 -23.50 -17.44
C PHE A 3 49.35 -22.10 -16.88
N VAL A 4 48.19 -21.56 -17.31
CA VAL A 4 46.97 -21.03 -16.57
C VAL A 4 47.23 -19.87 -15.54
N PRO A 5 46.35 -18.84 -15.31
CA PRO A 5 44.89 -18.97 -15.13
C PRO A 5 43.92 -17.83 -15.56
N LEU A 6 42.63 -18.23 -15.59
CA LEU A 6 41.38 -17.53 -15.25
C LEU A 6 41.20 -16.05 -15.62
N ARG A 7 40.18 -15.78 -16.46
CA ARG A 7 39.41 -14.53 -16.37
C ARG A 7 37.92 -14.86 -16.21
N TYR A 8 37.44 -14.68 -14.98
CA TYR A 8 36.04 -14.52 -14.63
C TYR A 8 35.45 -13.30 -15.37
N ALA A 9 34.27 -13.45 -15.96
CA ALA A 9 33.31 -12.38 -16.17
C ALA A 9 31.93 -13.05 -16.27
N ALA A 10 31.29 -13.25 -15.13
CA ALA A 10 30.20 -12.41 -14.66
C ALA A 10 28.94 -12.62 -15.54
N GLY A 11 28.18 -13.66 -15.20
CA GLY A 11 26.82 -13.82 -15.68
C GLY A 11 25.98 -12.68 -15.11
N VAL A 12 25.37 -11.89 -15.99
CA VAL A 12 24.34 -10.95 -15.60
C VAL A 12 23.03 -11.74 -15.64
N ALA A 13 22.69 -12.35 -14.51
CA ALA A 13 21.33 -12.81 -14.29
C ALA A 13 20.52 -11.58 -13.93
N ASP A 14 19.90 -10.95 -14.94
CA ASP A 14 18.86 -9.96 -14.71
C ASP A 14 17.72 -10.68 -13.97
N ALA A 15 17.68 -10.48 -12.66
CA ALA A 15 16.57 -10.90 -11.83
C ALA A 15 15.36 -10.06 -12.27
N LEU A 16 14.58 -10.61 -13.19
CA LEU A 16 13.23 -10.16 -13.50
C LEU A 16 12.41 -10.31 -12.23
N TRP A 17 12.44 -9.27 -11.40
CA TRP A 17 11.57 -9.17 -10.24
C TRP A 17 10.17 -9.00 -10.81
N SER A 18 9.48 -10.13 -10.92
CA SER A 18 8.07 -10.20 -11.29
C SER A 18 7.30 -9.44 -10.22
N ILE A 19 7.02 -8.17 -10.49
CA ILE A 19 6.04 -7.39 -9.75
C ILE A 19 4.70 -8.06 -10.01
N CYS A 20 4.33 -8.99 -9.13
CA CYS A 20 2.96 -9.48 -9.02
C CYS A 20 2.08 -8.28 -8.66
N ALA A 21 1.62 -7.55 -9.66
CA ALA A 21 0.51 -6.64 -9.51
C ALA A 21 -0.72 -7.51 -9.19
N VAL A 22 -0.98 -7.72 -7.90
CA VAL A 22 -2.28 -8.20 -7.44
C VAL A 22 -3.27 -7.11 -7.81
N ALA A 23 -4.06 -7.37 -8.84
CA ALA A 23 -5.11 -6.47 -9.27
C ALA A 23 -6.16 -6.42 -8.16
N THR A 24 -6.18 -5.33 -7.39
CA THR A 24 -7.21 -5.08 -6.39
C THR A 24 -8.58 -5.13 -7.06
N LEU A 25 -9.54 -5.81 -6.43
CA LEU A 25 -10.92 -5.83 -6.93
C LEU A 25 -11.44 -4.38 -7.09
N PRO A 26 -12.19 -4.05 -8.16
CA PRO A 26 -12.56 -2.66 -8.52
C PRO A 26 -13.48 -1.94 -7.51
N GLY A 27 -13.77 -2.54 -6.34
CA GLY A 27 -14.41 -1.89 -5.20
C GLY A 27 -13.58 -1.89 -3.91
N ALA A 28 -12.43 -2.58 -3.88
CA ALA A 28 -11.53 -2.65 -2.74
C ALA A 28 -10.37 -1.65 -2.83
N ALA A 29 -10.16 -1.03 -3.99
CA ALA A 29 -9.18 0.02 -4.26
C ALA A 29 -9.91 1.36 -4.43
N TYR A 30 -9.51 2.39 -3.69
CA TYR A 30 -10.01 3.76 -3.85
C TYR A 30 -9.19 4.79 -3.08
N GLN A 31 -9.36 6.05 -3.44
CA GLN A 31 -8.97 7.19 -2.61
C GLN A 31 -10.17 7.81 -1.90
N THR A 32 -9.96 8.33 -0.69
CA THR A 32 -10.99 9.00 0.10
C THR A 32 -10.40 10.10 0.97
N THR A 33 -11.18 11.16 1.17
CA THR A 33 -10.82 12.24 2.09
C THR A 33 -11.29 11.90 3.50
N VAL A 34 -10.39 12.08 4.48
CA VAL A 34 -10.62 11.74 5.88
C VAL A 34 -10.44 12.96 6.76
N GLN A 35 -11.43 13.20 7.61
CA GLN A 35 -11.43 14.27 8.60
C GLN A 35 -11.15 13.68 9.98
N LEU A 36 -10.01 14.03 10.56
CA LEU A 36 -9.66 13.59 11.91
C LEU A 36 -10.35 14.46 12.96
N SER A 37 -10.60 13.89 14.15
CA SER A 37 -11.16 14.66 15.27
C SER A 37 -10.20 15.73 15.80
N SER A 38 -8.90 15.65 15.47
CA SER A 38 -7.93 16.71 15.74
C SER A 38 -8.07 17.92 14.80
N GLY A 39 -8.93 17.84 13.79
CA GLY A 39 -9.15 18.88 12.78
C GLY A 39 -8.23 18.79 11.56
N LYS A 40 -7.39 17.75 11.45
CA LYS A 40 -6.56 17.50 10.25
C LYS A 40 -7.39 16.89 9.13
N HIS A 41 -7.10 17.32 7.90
CA HIS A 41 -7.73 16.83 6.68
C HIS A 41 -6.70 16.00 5.90
N LEU A 42 -7.07 14.79 5.50
CA LEU A 42 -6.17 13.85 4.84
C LEU A 42 -6.77 13.32 3.55
N LEU A 43 -5.91 13.02 2.58
CA LEU A 43 -6.24 12.21 1.42
C LEU A 43 -5.60 10.83 1.60
N CYS A 44 -6.41 9.79 1.67
CA CYS A 44 -5.95 8.42 1.91
C CYS A 44 -6.23 7.54 0.69
N SER A 45 -5.23 6.78 0.22
CA SER A 45 -5.44 5.65 -0.69
C SER A 45 -5.60 4.37 0.11
N VAL A 46 -6.55 3.54 -0.34
CA VAL A 46 -6.82 2.20 0.17
C VAL A 46 -6.57 1.21 -0.96
N ASN A 47 -5.65 0.27 -0.77
CA ASN A 47 -5.22 -0.74 -1.76
C ASN A 47 -4.82 -0.18 -3.14
N GLU A 48 -4.47 1.11 -3.19
CA GLU A 48 -3.98 1.82 -4.36
C GLU A 48 -2.66 2.52 -4.01
N THR A 49 -1.92 2.89 -5.05
CA THR A 49 -0.70 3.68 -4.92
C THR A 49 -0.97 4.93 -4.05
N PRO A 50 -0.06 5.25 -3.11
CA PRO A 50 -0.18 6.44 -2.28
C PRO A 50 -0.42 7.70 -3.12
N PRO A 51 -1.33 8.60 -2.71
CA PRO A 51 -1.52 9.87 -3.39
C PRO A 51 -0.23 10.69 -3.31
N ALA A 52 0.03 11.49 -4.35
CA ALA A 52 1.12 12.47 -4.31
C ALA A 52 0.76 13.56 -3.27
N GLY A 53 1.69 13.90 -2.40
CA GLY A 53 1.49 14.92 -1.37
C GLY A 53 2.51 14.80 -0.24
N GLU A 54 2.45 15.75 0.69
CA GLU A 54 3.28 15.70 1.89
C GLU A 54 2.74 14.64 2.86
N PRO A 55 3.58 13.69 3.33
CA PRO A 55 3.15 12.72 4.32
C PRO A 55 2.72 13.45 5.60
N ALA A 56 1.50 13.15 6.06
CA ALA A 56 0.98 13.78 7.26
C ALA A 56 1.76 13.31 8.50
N VAL A 57 2.25 14.25 9.32
CA VAL A 57 2.82 13.93 10.63
C VAL A 57 1.68 13.65 11.60
N LEU A 58 1.37 12.36 11.77
CA LEU A 58 0.28 11.87 12.61
C LEU A 58 0.82 11.19 13.87
N THR A 59 0.18 11.45 15.00
CA THR A 59 0.36 10.62 16.20
C THR A 59 -0.20 9.22 15.96
N ARG A 60 0.17 8.24 16.80
CA ARG A 60 -0.33 6.87 16.61
C ARG A 60 -1.87 6.78 16.63
N ARG A 61 -2.52 7.53 17.54
CA ARG A 61 -3.99 7.57 17.61
C ARG A 61 -4.61 8.18 16.36
N GLU A 62 -3.99 9.20 15.78
CA GLU A 62 -4.44 9.81 14.53
C GLU A 62 -4.27 8.86 13.34
N GLN A 63 -3.18 8.07 13.31
CA GLN A 63 -2.99 7.03 12.29
C GLN A 63 -4.08 5.97 12.38
N ASP A 64 -4.32 5.42 13.57
CA ASP A 64 -5.36 4.39 13.77
C ASP A 64 -6.75 4.94 13.40
N GLN A 65 -7.04 6.21 13.75
CA GLN A 65 -8.28 6.88 13.36
C GLN A 65 -8.38 7.06 11.84
N ALA A 66 -7.31 7.50 11.18
CA ALA A 66 -7.27 7.66 9.73
C ALA A 66 -7.53 6.33 9.01
N GLU A 67 -6.89 5.26 9.45
CA GLU A 67 -7.03 3.92 8.89
C GLU A 67 -8.46 3.38 9.07
N VAL A 68 -9.03 3.53 10.27
CA VAL A 68 -10.42 3.12 10.54
C VAL A 68 -11.41 3.89 9.67
N LEU A 69 -11.24 5.22 9.55
CA LEU A 69 -12.12 6.07 8.74
C LEU A 69 -11.98 5.76 7.25
N ALA A 70 -10.75 5.62 6.73
CA ALA A 70 -10.48 5.32 5.33
C ALA A 70 -11.05 3.95 4.92
N THR A 71 -10.97 2.95 5.78
CA THR A 71 -11.44 1.57 5.49
C THR A 71 -12.92 1.32 5.81
N GLN A 72 -13.69 2.32 6.29
CA GLN A 72 -15.11 2.12 6.62
C GLN A 72 -15.91 1.55 5.44
N ARG A 73 -15.64 2.03 4.23
CA ARG A 73 -16.33 1.57 3.02
C ARG A 73 -16.05 0.09 2.74
N LEU A 74 -14.82 -0.40 2.96
CA LEU A 74 -14.50 -1.82 2.77
C LEU A 74 -15.33 -2.73 3.67
N ARG A 75 -15.59 -2.30 4.91
CA ARG A 75 -16.41 -3.08 5.87
C ARG A 75 -17.86 -3.25 5.41
N LEU A 76 -18.36 -2.33 4.59
CA LEU A 76 -19.69 -2.42 4.00
C LEU A 76 -19.71 -3.33 2.75
N LEU A 77 -18.56 -3.47 2.07
CA LEU A 77 -18.42 -4.27 0.86
C LEU A 77 -18.02 -5.71 1.13
N SER A 78 -17.35 -5.98 2.24
CA SER A 78 -17.00 -7.33 2.67
C SER A 78 -18.26 -8.10 3.06
N GLY A 79 -18.52 -9.23 2.42
CA GLY A 79 -19.55 -10.17 2.83
C GLY A 79 -19.24 -10.82 4.20
N PRO A 80 -20.05 -11.80 4.65
CA PRO A 80 -19.85 -12.46 5.94
C PRO A 80 -18.53 -13.25 6.02
N TYR A 81 -17.88 -13.49 4.88
CA TYR A 81 -16.63 -14.22 4.78
C TYR A 81 -15.73 -13.60 3.71
N SER A 82 -14.44 -13.51 4.01
CA SER A 82 -13.36 -13.22 3.08
C SER A 82 -12.10 -13.90 3.62
N ASP A 83 -11.31 -14.51 2.73
CA ASP A 83 -10.06 -15.17 3.12
C ASP A 83 -9.05 -14.15 3.69
N TYR A 84 -8.15 -14.64 4.53
CA TYR A 84 -7.06 -13.84 5.09
C TYR A 84 -5.70 -14.35 4.58
N PRO A 85 -4.80 -13.47 4.09
CA PRO A 85 -5.01 -12.04 3.83
C PRO A 85 -5.71 -11.77 2.49
N SER A 86 -6.57 -10.74 2.43
CA SER A 86 -7.19 -10.22 1.21
C SER A 86 -7.29 -8.69 1.24
N ASP A 87 -7.62 -8.06 0.11
CA ASP A 87 -7.83 -6.60 0.04
C ASP A 87 -8.94 -6.09 0.97
N TYR A 88 -9.84 -6.96 1.44
CA TYR A 88 -10.90 -6.61 2.38
C TYR A 88 -10.52 -6.86 3.84
N THR A 89 -9.67 -7.85 4.12
CA THR A 89 -9.32 -8.27 5.49
C THR A 89 -7.97 -7.73 5.96
N ALA A 90 -7.07 -7.41 5.03
CA ALA A 90 -5.75 -6.85 5.26
C ALA A 90 -5.45 -5.72 4.25
N PRO A 91 -6.24 -4.64 4.23
CA PRO A 91 -6.03 -3.54 3.29
C PRO A 91 -4.76 -2.77 3.60
N THR A 92 -4.09 -2.28 2.55
CA THR A 92 -3.01 -1.29 2.69
C THR A 92 -3.59 0.11 2.64
N VAL A 93 -3.22 0.96 3.61
CA VAL A 93 -3.67 2.36 3.68
C VAL A 93 -2.48 3.30 3.72
N ALA A 94 -2.49 4.31 2.87
CA ALA A 94 -1.49 5.38 2.88
C ALA A 94 -2.18 6.74 2.81
N CYS A 95 -1.81 7.67 3.71
CA CYS A 95 -2.45 8.98 3.82
C CYS A 95 -1.42 10.11 3.70
N VAL A 96 -1.81 11.19 3.01
CA VAL A 96 -1.09 12.46 2.91
C VAL A 96 -1.98 13.60 3.38
N ASN A 97 -1.42 14.78 3.64
CA ASN A 97 -2.23 15.97 3.91
C ASN A 97 -3.12 16.29 2.70
N ALA A 98 -4.40 16.60 2.94
CA ALA A 98 -5.26 17.17 1.92
C ALA A 98 -5.11 18.70 1.99
N ASP A 99 -4.32 19.24 1.06
CA ASP A 99 -4.13 20.69 0.89
C ASP A 99 -5.43 21.43 0.55
#